data_AF-A0A9Q0ULE3-F1
#
_entry.id   AF-A0A9Q0ULE3-F1
#
_cell.length_a   1.000
_cell.length_b   1.000
_cell.length_c   1.000
_cell.angle_alpha   90.00
_cell.angle_beta   90.00
_cell.angle_gamma   90.00
#
_symmetry.space_group_name_H-M   'P 1'
#
loop_
_entity.id
_entity.type
_entity.pdbx_description
1 polymer ?
#
loop_
_entity_poly.entity_id
_entity_poly.type
_entity_poly.pdbx_seq_one_letter_code
_entity_poly.pdbx_strand_id
1 'polypeptide(L)'
;MEAGQGFSGKTIPKKTSGAGYTEWFLSKDHLQVGDMVQSRRPPNSCRPENMNVPEGTVVGLERNPDRDGFVLVSVHGIHDPLRLPVSTLEKVSFGLAAGDWVHLKEENNNHSPVGILHSINRDGSVAVGFIGVETLWKGKSSELQMAESYFVGQFVRLKTNVLSPRFEWPRKTGGAWATGKIWWILPNGCLIVKFPGRFTIEQNNSSFLADPAEVEVVSFNTCPGVVKKYEHLEDFHWVVRPLVIALGIFTAMKVGFFTGKKIQRSRVNWLQGNAVQSNGQYMDGQTNDDGSDKAWFPPSVKNILGVSPAAAR
;
A
#
# COMPACT_ATOMS: atom_id res chain seq x y z
N MET A 1 27.46 -49.12 18.56
CA MET A 1 26.21 -49.53 19.23
C MET A 1 26.09 -48.63 20.45
N GLU A 2 25.35 -47.53 20.34
CA GLU A 2 23.98 -47.37 20.86
C GLU A 2 23.93 -47.42 22.39
N ALA A 3 23.19 -46.59 23.13
CA ALA A 3 22.33 -45.44 22.86
C ALA A 3 21.84 -44.88 24.21
N GLY A 4 21.26 -43.68 24.15
CA GLY A 4 20.27 -43.13 25.09
C GLY A 4 20.81 -42.38 26.31
N GLN A 5 20.21 -41.30 26.82
CA GLN A 5 19.25 -40.28 26.35
C GLN A 5 19.10 -39.36 27.58
N GLY A 6 19.09 -38.05 27.39
CA GLY A 6 18.85 -37.11 28.50
C GLY A 6 18.56 -35.71 27.98
N PHE A 7 17.36 -35.55 27.41
CA PHE A 7 16.79 -34.30 26.94
C PHE A 7 16.80 -33.24 28.05
N SER A 8 17.47 -32.11 27.84
CA SER A 8 17.17 -30.86 28.55
C SER A 8 16.80 -29.81 27.51
N GLY A 9 15.55 -29.36 27.58
CA GLY A 9 14.92 -28.51 26.59
C GLY A 9 15.64 -27.18 26.45
N LYS A 10 16.21 -26.95 25.26
CA LYS A 10 16.52 -25.60 24.80
C LYS A 10 15.20 -24.86 24.66
N THR A 11 14.92 -23.98 25.61
CA THR A 11 13.87 -22.98 25.51
C THR A 11 14.23 -22.10 24.33
N ILE A 12 13.51 -22.31 23.22
CA ILE A 12 13.53 -21.45 22.05
C ILE A 12 13.15 -20.05 22.55
N PRO A 13 13.99 -19.02 22.36
CA PRO A 13 13.59 -17.67 22.71
C PRO A 13 12.34 -17.36 21.90
N LYS A 14 11.24 -17.05 22.62
CA LYS A 14 9.97 -16.62 22.03
C LYS A 14 10.30 -15.62 20.92
N LYS A 15 9.85 -15.95 19.70
CA LYS A 15 9.86 -15.08 18.54
C LYS A 15 9.22 -13.75 18.97
N THR A 16 10.03 -12.78 19.33
CA THR A 16 9.58 -11.41 19.49
C THR A 16 9.14 -11.01 18.09
N SER A 17 7.84 -10.83 17.92
CA SER A 17 7.28 -10.08 16.82
C SER A 17 7.80 -8.66 16.95
N GLY A 18 9.07 -8.45 16.58
CA GLY A 18 9.73 -7.17 16.64
C GLY A 18 8.93 -6.23 15.78
N ALA A 19 8.30 -5.25 16.40
CA ALA A 19 7.68 -4.14 15.71
C ALA A 19 8.75 -3.38 14.91
N GLY A 20 8.33 -2.71 13.84
CA GLY A 20 9.09 -2.04 12.77
C GLY A 20 10.27 -1.11 13.11
N TYR A 21 10.67 -0.99 14.36
CA TYR A 21 11.71 -0.10 14.83
C TYR A 21 12.61 -0.88 15.78
N THR A 22 13.84 -1.15 15.33
CA THR A 22 14.86 -1.70 16.20
C THR A 22 15.09 -0.68 17.32
N GLU A 23 14.90 -1.07 18.59
CA GLU A 23 15.02 -0.25 19.81
C GLU A 23 16.43 0.38 20.03
N TRP A 24 17.34 0.29 19.07
CA TRP A 24 18.73 0.76 19.18
C TRP A 24 18.89 2.27 19.31
N PHE A 25 17.90 3.08 18.88
CA PHE A 25 17.92 4.53 19.11
C PHE A 25 17.62 4.86 20.58
N LEU A 26 16.92 3.98 21.30
CA LEU A 26 16.60 4.16 22.73
C LEU A 26 17.87 4.17 23.61
N SER A 27 18.95 3.51 23.18
CA SER A 27 20.19 3.39 23.96
C SER A 27 21.19 4.53 23.72
N LYS A 28 20.91 5.46 22.81
CA LYS A 28 21.84 6.53 22.41
C LYS A 28 21.64 7.84 23.16
N ASP A 29 20.52 7.99 23.86
CA ASP A 29 20.14 9.23 24.54
C ASP A 29 20.79 9.34 25.92
N HIS A 30 22.07 9.72 25.96
CA HIS A 30 22.70 10.09 27.22
C HIS A 30 22.23 11.48 27.68
N LEU A 31 21.16 11.48 28.48
CA LEU A 31 20.57 12.69 29.05
C LEU A 31 21.53 13.37 30.05
N GLN A 32 21.59 14.69 29.97
CA GLN A 32 22.35 15.60 30.83
C GLN A 32 21.43 16.69 31.39
N VAL A 33 21.81 17.28 32.53
CA VAL A 33 21.10 18.45 33.08
C VAL A 33 21.17 19.60 32.08
N GLY A 34 20.02 20.23 31.83
CA GLY A 34 19.84 21.26 30.82
C GLY A 34 19.38 20.73 29.45
N ASP A 35 19.37 19.41 29.22
CA ASP A 35 18.82 18.87 27.98
C ASP A 35 17.32 19.11 27.89
N MET A 36 16.87 19.47 26.68
CA MET A 36 15.46 19.46 26.33
C MET A 36 15.02 18.04 26.02
N VAL A 37 13.88 17.64 26.57
CA VAL A 37 13.31 16.30 26.40
C VAL A 37 11.83 16.38 26.11
N GLN A 38 11.33 15.37 25.39
CA GLN A 38 9.91 15.16 25.18
C GLN A 38 9.56 13.70 25.45
N SER A 39 8.27 13.44 25.65
CA SER A 39 7.76 12.07 25.76
C SER A 39 8.04 11.32 24.47
N ARG A 40 8.60 10.13 24.60
CA ARG A 40 8.87 9.25 23.47
C ARG A 40 7.57 8.84 22.79
N ARG A 41 7.52 8.94 21.46
CA ARG A 41 6.37 8.46 20.68
C ARG A 41 6.37 6.92 20.61
N PRO A 42 5.22 6.25 20.79
CA PRO A 42 5.15 4.79 20.66
C PRO A 42 5.52 4.36 19.23
N PRO A 43 6.23 3.23 19.05
CA PRO A 43 6.50 2.71 17.72
C PRO A 43 5.19 2.48 16.96
N ASN A 44 5.01 3.16 15.82
CA ASN A 44 3.83 3.04 14.94
C ASN A 44 2.49 3.62 15.46
N SER A 45 2.51 4.57 16.40
CA SER A 45 1.29 5.26 16.84
C SER A 45 1.18 6.68 16.29
N CYS A 46 0.07 7.00 15.62
CA CYS A 46 -0.34 8.39 15.33
C CYS A 46 -1.07 9.05 16.52
N ARG A 47 -1.36 8.29 17.59
CA ARG A 47 -2.06 8.81 18.76
C ARG A 47 -1.02 9.20 19.81
N PRO A 48 -1.07 10.43 20.35
CA PRO A 48 -0.38 10.71 21.59
C PRO A 48 -1.02 9.80 22.64
N GLU A 49 -0.34 8.73 23.02
CA GLU A 49 -0.65 8.07 24.29
C GLU A 49 -0.47 9.15 25.35
N ASN A 50 -1.51 9.32 26.19
CA ASN A 50 -1.66 10.39 27.16
C ASN A 50 -0.31 10.88 27.71
N MET A 51 0.12 12.06 27.24
CA MET A 51 1.48 12.56 27.43
C MET A 51 1.79 12.85 28.89
N ASN A 52 2.99 12.45 29.34
CA ASN A 52 3.54 12.93 30.62
C ASN A 52 4.46 14.13 30.47
N VAL A 53 4.98 14.46 29.28
CA VAL A 53 5.80 15.66 29.00
C VAL A 53 5.73 16.06 27.52
N PRO A 54 5.03 17.14 27.13
CA PRO A 54 5.10 17.64 25.75
C PRO A 54 6.44 18.32 25.46
N GLU A 55 6.95 19.10 26.39
CA GLU A 55 8.27 19.74 26.35
C GLU A 55 8.75 19.94 27.79
N GLY A 56 9.96 19.51 28.08
CA GLY A 56 10.54 19.63 29.41
C GLY A 56 12.06 19.77 29.39
N THR A 57 12.62 20.20 30.51
CA THR A 57 14.06 20.35 30.70
C THR A 57 14.55 19.44 31.82
N VAL A 58 15.60 18.68 31.57
CA VAL A 58 16.23 17.85 32.59
C VAL A 58 16.87 18.73 33.65
N VAL A 59 16.42 18.59 34.91
CA VAL A 59 16.96 19.35 36.06
C VAL A 59 17.78 18.49 37.01
N GLY A 60 17.69 17.17 36.91
CA GLY A 60 18.47 16.26 37.74
C GLY A 60 18.52 14.84 37.18
N LEU A 61 19.62 14.14 37.44
CA LEU A 61 19.84 12.74 37.05
C LEU A 61 19.95 11.88 38.30
N GLU A 62 19.16 10.82 38.37
CA GLU A 62 19.20 9.84 39.46
C GLU A 62 19.72 8.51 38.91
N ARG A 63 21.04 8.31 39.01
CA ARG A 63 21.66 7.05 38.56
C ARG A 63 21.61 6.03 39.69
N ASN A 64 20.82 4.98 39.50
CA ASN A 64 20.86 3.79 40.33
C ASN A 64 21.60 2.69 39.57
N PRO A 65 22.66 2.05 40.11
CA PRO A 65 23.47 1.08 39.37
C PRO A 65 22.70 -0.19 38.92
N ASP A 66 21.53 -0.51 39.50
CA ASP A 66 20.80 -1.76 39.25
C ASP A 66 19.46 -1.60 38.48
N ARG A 67 19.02 -0.38 38.13
CA ARG A 67 17.74 -0.15 37.43
C ARG A 67 17.87 0.90 36.34
N ASP A 68 17.01 0.79 35.32
CA ASP A 68 16.77 1.86 34.32
C ASP A 68 16.71 3.21 35.04
N GLY A 69 17.65 4.11 34.72
CA GLY A 69 17.83 5.35 35.44
C GLY A 69 16.58 6.24 35.44
N PHE A 70 16.42 7.03 36.49
CA PHE A 70 15.37 8.05 36.58
C PHE A 70 15.96 9.43 36.32
N VAL A 71 15.14 10.31 35.75
CA VAL A 71 15.48 11.69 35.48
C VAL A 71 14.38 12.60 36.02
N LEU A 72 14.80 13.74 36.57
CA LEU A 72 13.91 14.80 37.02
C LEU A 72 13.75 15.80 35.88
N VAL A 73 12.52 16.04 35.45
CA VAL A 73 12.18 16.91 34.33
C VAL A 73 11.29 18.05 34.81
N SER A 74 11.74 19.28 34.59
CA SER A 74 10.91 20.47 34.75
C SER A 74 10.03 20.65 33.52
N VAL A 75 8.72 20.82 33.74
CA VAL A 75 7.72 20.98 32.68
C VAL A 75 6.98 22.29 32.93
N HIS A 76 6.76 23.07 31.87
CA HIS A 76 6.04 24.32 32.00
C HIS A 76 4.63 24.10 32.56
N GLY A 77 4.28 24.83 33.62
CA GLY A 77 2.98 24.72 34.29
C GLY A 77 2.91 23.68 35.41
N ILE A 78 3.96 22.90 35.63
CA ILE A 78 4.08 21.97 36.77
C ILE A 78 5.17 22.51 37.71
N HIS A 79 4.80 22.78 38.96
CA HIS A 79 5.72 23.39 39.92
C HIS A 79 6.81 22.43 40.41
N ASP A 80 6.48 21.15 40.57
CA ASP A 80 7.41 20.12 41.02
C ASP A 80 7.99 19.34 39.82
N PRO A 81 9.32 19.11 39.76
CA PRO A 81 9.92 18.30 38.71
C PRO A 81 9.32 16.89 38.67
N LEU A 82 8.98 16.42 37.47
CA LEU A 82 8.47 15.07 37.25
C LEU A 82 9.62 14.07 37.28
N ARG A 83 9.45 12.99 38.05
CA ARG A 83 10.38 11.87 38.09
C ARG A 83 9.96 10.81 37.08
N LEU A 84 10.74 10.66 36.02
CA LEU A 84 10.39 9.83 34.87
C LEU A 84 11.51 8.83 34.56
N PRO A 85 11.18 7.62 34.07
CA PRO A 85 12.20 6.70 33.56
C PRO A 85 12.85 7.27 32.30
N VAL A 86 14.17 7.15 32.17
CA VAL A 86 14.91 7.62 30.98
C VAL A 86 14.37 7.00 29.69
N SER A 87 13.90 5.74 29.72
CA SER A 87 13.33 5.04 28.57
C SER A 87 12.07 5.71 27.99
N THR A 88 11.33 6.47 28.82
CA THR A 88 10.09 7.16 28.41
C THR A 88 10.34 8.50 27.72
N LEU A 89 11.58 8.98 27.76
CA LEU A 89 11.97 10.28 27.23
C LEU A 89 12.88 10.12 26.03
N GLU A 90 12.84 11.10 25.16
CA GLU A 90 13.80 11.28 24.08
C GLU A 90 14.38 12.69 24.14
N LYS A 91 15.66 12.80 23.79
CA LYS A 91 16.36 14.08 23.77
C LYS A 91 15.99 14.85 22.51
N VAL A 92 15.59 16.10 22.69
CA VAL A 92 15.32 17.04 21.59
C VAL A 92 16.49 18.01 21.50
N SER A 93 16.97 18.25 20.29
CA SER A 93 18.05 19.21 20.03
C SER A 93 17.74 19.93 18.73
N PHE A 94 17.75 21.26 18.73
CA PHE A 94 17.39 22.07 17.55
C PHE A 94 16.02 21.69 16.94
N GLY A 95 15.06 21.26 17.78
CA GLY A 95 13.73 20.82 17.33
C GLY A 95 13.70 19.44 16.65
N LEU A 96 14.78 18.67 16.73
CA LEU A 96 14.90 17.33 16.15
C LEU A 96 15.24 16.31 17.24
N ALA A 97 14.73 15.08 17.08
CA ALA A 97 14.99 13.93 17.91
C ALA A 97 15.38 12.70 17.06
N ALA A 98 16.12 11.76 17.63
CA ALA A 98 16.43 10.51 16.95
C ALA A 98 15.13 9.74 16.62
N GLY A 99 15.00 9.30 15.37
CA GLY A 99 13.79 8.68 14.82
C GLY A 99 12.93 9.63 13.98
N ASP A 100 13.18 10.94 14.02
CA ASP A 100 12.46 11.90 13.19
C ASP A 100 12.72 11.67 11.70
N TRP A 101 11.68 11.88 10.90
CA TRP A 101 11.77 11.88 9.45
C TRP A 101 12.28 13.25 9.01
N VAL A 102 13.33 13.25 8.19
CA VAL A 102 14.00 14.48 7.77
C VAL A 102 14.18 14.52 6.26
N HIS A 103 14.14 15.73 5.74
CA HIS A 103 14.41 16.08 4.35
C HIS A 103 15.71 16.88 4.29
N LEU A 104 16.59 16.58 3.33
CA LEU A 104 17.79 17.39 3.07
C LEU A 104 17.38 18.65 2.30
N LYS A 105 17.76 19.84 2.79
CA LYS A 105 17.36 21.12 2.13
C LYS A 105 17.96 21.29 0.75
N GLU A 106 19.18 20.80 0.57
CA GLU A 106 19.87 20.82 -0.72
C GLU A 106 19.70 19.46 -1.40
N GLU A 107 19.10 19.45 -2.58
CA GLU A 107 18.83 18.20 -3.30
C GLU A 107 20.10 17.67 -3.97
N ASN A 108 20.35 16.38 -3.80
CA ASN A 108 21.37 15.64 -4.51
C ASN A 108 20.74 14.41 -5.17
N ASN A 109 20.93 14.26 -6.48
CA ASN A 109 20.31 13.20 -7.27
C ASN A 109 20.82 11.78 -6.97
N ASN A 110 21.82 11.63 -6.10
CA ASN A 110 22.46 10.34 -5.82
C ASN A 110 21.80 9.53 -4.68
N HIS A 111 20.91 10.12 -3.90
CA HIS A 111 20.22 9.46 -2.79
C HIS A 111 18.77 9.93 -2.67
N SER A 112 17.97 9.28 -1.81
CA SER A 112 16.63 9.80 -1.49
C SER A 112 16.78 11.09 -0.68
N PRO A 113 15.97 12.13 -0.98
CA PRO A 113 16.01 13.36 -0.21
C PRO A 113 15.37 13.20 1.18
N VAL A 114 14.61 12.11 1.41
CA VAL A 114 13.95 11.80 2.68
C VAL A 114 14.65 10.64 3.38
N GLY A 115 14.89 10.79 4.68
CA GLY A 115 15.55 9.80 5.51
C GLY A 115 15.09 9.84 6.96
N ILE A 116 15.68 8.98 7.78
CA ILE A 116 15.41 8.91 9.23
C ILE A 116 16.64 9.41 9.98
N LEU A 117 16.45 10.32 10.94
CA LEU A 117 17.51 10.83 11.80
C LEU A 117 17.92 9.76 12.82
N HIS A 118 19.20 9.38 12.83
CA HIS A 118 19.73 8.34 13.72
C HIS A 118 20.33 8.91 15.00
N SER A 119 20.93 10.10 14.92
CA SER A 119 21.51 10.76 16.09
C SER A 119 21.64 12.26 15.85
N ILE A 120 21.45 13.03 16.92
CA ILE A 120 21.74 14.46 16.98
C ILE A 120 22.54 14.79 18.23
N ASN A 121 23.66 15.48 18.04
CA ASN A 121 24.56 15.91 19.11
C ASN A 121 24.27 17.37 19.51
N ARG A 122 24.77 17.76 20.68
CA ARG A 122 24.56 19.11 21.24
C ARG A 122 25.25 20.21 20.39
N ASP A 123 26.27 19.88 19.62
CA ASP A 123 26.94 20.77 18.67
C ASP A 123 26.20 20.90 17.31
N GLY A 124 25.03 20.28 17.21
CA GLY A 124 24.22 20.23 16.00
C GLY A 124 24.72 19.25 14.94
N SER A 125 25.75 18.43 15.21
CA SER A 125 26.13 17.35 14.29
C SER A 125 25.08 16.25 14.28
N VAL A 126 24.75 15.75 13.08
CA VAL A 126 23.70 14.77 12.86
C VAL A 126 24.20 13.57 12.08
N ALA A 127 23.50 12.44 12.23
CA ALA A 127 23.67 11.27 11.39
C ALA A 127 22.30 10.82 10.87
N VAL A 128 22.14 10.65 9.56
CA VAL A 128 20.85 10.32 8.93
C VAL A 128 21.01 9.09 8.05
N GLY A 129 20.04 8.19 8.10
CA GLY A 129 19.93 7.08 7.15
C GLY A 129 19.13 7.52 5.94
N PHE A 130 19.78 7.56 4.77
CA PHE A 130 19.14 7.82 3.48
C PHE A 130 19.25 6.60 2.55
N ILE A 131 18.28 6.44 1.65
CA ILE A 131 18.34 5.42 0.60
C ILE A 131 19.39 5.82 -0.44
N GLY A 132 20.29 4.91 -0.81
CA GLY A 132 21.36 5.18 -1.77
C GLY A 132 22.66 5.67 -1.13
N VAL A 133 22.71 5.80 0.21
CA VAL A 133 23.95 6.06 0.95
C VAL A 133 24.34 4.78 1.69
N GLU A 134 25.59 4.32 1.48
CA GLU A 134 26.09 3.05 2.06
C GLU A 134 26.15 3.08 3.59
N THR A 135 26.47 4.24 4.16
CA THR A 135 26.55 4.47 5.60
C THR A 135 25.68 5.66 6.01
N LEU A 136 25.62 5.96 7.32
CA LEU A 136 24.87 7.14 7.78
C LEU A 136 25.51 8.41 7.22
N TRP A 137 24.72 9.19 6.50
CA TRP A 137 25.08 10.53 6.08
C TRP A 137 25.36 11.40 7.32
N LYS A 138 26.41 12.22 7.26
CA LYS A 138 26.84 13.10 8.35
C LYS A 138 26.77 14.54 7.88
N GLY A 139 26.24 15.42 8.73
CA GLY A 139 26.17 16.85 8.45
C GLY A 139 25.73 17.64 9.69
N LYS A 140 25.13 18.81 9.46
CA LYS A 140 24.57 19.68 10.52
C LYS A 140 23.04 19.70 10.50
N SER A 141 22.43 19.89 11.67
CA SER A 141 20.98 20.01 11.82
C SER A 141 20.37 21.14 10.98
N SER A 142 21.15 22.20 10.70
CA SER A 142 20.73 23.31 9.84
C SER A 142 20.47 22.93 8.39
N GLU A 143 21.05 21.82 7.91
CA GLU A 143 20.87 21.28 6.55
C GLU A 143 19.60 20.44 6.41
N LEU A 144 18.94 20.13 7.53
CA LEU A 144 17.76 19.27 7.57
C LEU A 144 16.47 20.09 7.79
N GLN A 145 15.37 19.53 7.33
CA GLN A 145 14.01 19.97 7.60
C GLN A 145 13.16 18.76 8.03
N MET A 146 12.15 18.97 8.88
CA MET A 146 11.20 17.92 9.23
C MET A 146 10.42 17.46 7.99
N ALA A 147 10.28 16.14 7.82
CA ALA A 147 9.50 15.52 6.75
C ALA A 147 8.26 14.80 7.31
N GLU A 148 7.33 14.44 6.42
CA GLU A 148 6.18 13.62 6.79
C GLU A 148 6.63 12.22 7.24
N SER A 149 6.09 11.77 8.36
CA SER A 149 6.40 10.47 8.93
C SER A 149 5.51 9.37 8.37
N TYR A 150 6.12 8.22 8.05
CA TYR A 150 5.41 7.01 7.67
C TYR A 150 5.33 6.02 8.83
N PHE A 151 4.25 5.23 8.85
CA PHE A 151 3.97 4.24 9.89
C PHE A 151 3.56 2.90 9.29
N VAL A 152 3.96 1.81 9.95
CA VAL A 152 3.54 0.46 9.56
C VAL A 152 2.02 0.37 9.58
N GLY A 153 1.46 -0.20 8.51
CA GLY A 153 0.04 -0.40 8.33
C GLY A 153 -0.68 0.70 7.55
N GLN A 154 -0.03 1.85 7.29
CA GLN A 154 -0.56 2.83 6.35
C GLN A 154 -0.59 2.26 4.92
N PHE A 155 -1.55 2.73 4.13
CA PHE A 155 -1.60 2.44 2.71
C PHE A 155 -0.91 3.55 1.94
N VAL A 156 -0.09 3.18 0.97
CA VAL A 156 0.69 4.08 0.12
C VAL A 156 0.57 3.71 -1.34
N ARG A 157 0.75 4.71 -2.20
CA ARG A 157 0.83 4.56 -3.65
C ARG A 157 1.91 5.49 -4.18
N LEU A 158 2.54 5.15 -5.30
CA LEU A 158 3.40 6.10 -6.01
C LEU A 158 2.60 7.35 -6.40
N LYS A 159 3.23 8.52 -6.22
CA LYS A 159 2.68 9.80 -6.67
C LYS A 159 2.50 9.79 -8.19
N THR A 160 1.50 10.53 -8.67
CA THR A 160 1.16 10.55 -10.11
C THR A 160 2.23 11.18 -11.00
N ASN A 161 3.11 12.03 -10.43
CA ASN A 161 4.21 12.67 -11.13
C ASN A 161 5.49 11.81 -11.19
N VAL A 162 5.51 10.63 -10.56
CA VAL A 162 6.65 9.71 -10.61
C VAL A 162 6.56 8.88 -11.88
N LEU A 163 7.45 9.19 -12.83
CA LEU A 163 7.54 8.51 -14.12
C LEU A 163 8.49 7.30 -14.08
N SER A 164 9.60 7.44 -13.37
CA SER A 164 10.64 6.42 -13.23
C SER A 164 10.93 6.20 -11.74
N PRO A 165 10.15 5.33 -11.06
CA PRO A 165 10.35 5.09 -9.64
C PRO A 165 11.71 4.43 -9.39
N ARG A 166 12.33 4.75 -8.25
CA ARG A 166 13.60 4.15 -7.82
C ARG A 166 13.53 2.63 -7.69
N PHE A 167 12.38 2.13 -7.28
CA PHE A 167 12.11 0.71 -7.11
C PHE A 167 10.96 0.28 -8.01
N GLU A 168 10.98 -0.98 -8.43
CA GLU A 168 9.87 -1.56 -9.17
C GLU A 168 8.57 -1.46 -8.37
N TRP A 169 7.48 -1.09 -9.05
CA TRP A 169 6.18 -0.96 -8.43
C TRP A 169 5.08 -1.61 -9.27
N PRO A 170 4.18 -2.38 -8.66
CA PRO A 170 3.11 -3.03 -9.39
C PRO A 170 2.08 -2.05 -9.96
N ARG A 171 1.61 -2.34 -11.18
CA ARG A 171 0.48 -1.65 -11.81
C ARG A 171 -0.81 -2.46 -11.69
N LYS A 172 -1.94 -1.76 -11.57
CA LYS A 172 -3.29 -2.34 -11.70
C LYS A 172 -3.66 -2.53 -13.16
N THR A 173 -4.66 -3.37 -13.41
CA THR A 173 -5.36 -3.43 -14.70
C THR A 173 -5.91 -2.03 -15.03
N GLY A 174 -5.47 -1.43 -16.13
CA GLY A 174 -5.75 -0.03 -16.48
C GLY A 174 -4.57 0.95 -16.29
N GLY A 175 -3.39 0.46 -15.93
CA GLY A 175 -2.13 1.23 -16.00
C GLY A 175 -1.81 2.12 -14.80
N ALA A 176 -2.76 2.32 -13.88
CA ALA A 176 -2.54 3.06 -12.63
C ALA A 176 -1.63 2.28 -11.67
N TRP A 177 -0.87 3.01 -10.84
CA TRP A 177 -0.07 2.42 -9.76
C TRP A 177 -0.96 1.74 -8.71
N ALA A 178 -0.56 0.55 -8.26
CA ALA A 178 -1.28 -0.15 -7.21
C ALA A 178 -1.07 0.53 -5.85
N THR A 179 -2.07 0.45 -4.98
CA THR A 179 -1.95 0.87 -3.58
C THR A 179 -1.50 -0.34 -2.77
N GLY A 180 -0.48 -0.17 -1.95
CA GLY A 180 0.03 -1.22 -1.06
C GLY A 180 0.00 -0.76 0.39
N LYS A 181 0.15 -1.72 1.31
CA LYS A 181 0.23 -1.50 2.76
C LYS A 181 1.68 -1.57 3.21
N ILE A 182 2.14 -0.56 3.95
CA ILE A 182 3.46 -0.57 4.59
C ILE A 182 3.51 -1.74 5.57
N TRP A 183 4.40 -2.67 5.30
CA TRP A 183 4.65 -3.85 6.12
C TRP A 183 5.82 -3.63 7.08
N TRP A 184 6.83 -2.88 6.64
CA TRP A 184 8.02 -2.59 7.42
C TRP A 184 8.68 -1.28 6.98
N ILE A 185 9.45 -0.66 7.87
CA ILE A 185 10.23 0.55 7.60
C ILE A 185 11.69 0.24 7.96
N LEU A 186 12.59 0.42 7.01
CA LEU A 186 14.02 0.17 7.20
C LEU A 186 14.68 1.38 7.89
N PRO A 187 15.83 1.19 8.57
CA PRO A 187 16.51 2.28 9.26
C PRO A 187 16.93 3.45 8.35
N ASN A 188 17.06 3.24 7.03
CA ASN A 188 17.37 4.28 6.06
C ASN A 188 16.13 4.97 5.46
N GLY A 189 14.94 4.74 6.02
CA GLY A 189 13.67 5.29 5.54
C GLY A 189 13.00 4.48 4.43
N CYS A 190 13.65 3.44 3.88
CA CYS A 190 13.05 2.63 2.82
C CYS A 190 11.84 1.84 3.33
N LEU A 191 10.73 1.93 2.59
CA LEU A 191 9.47 1.28 2.95
C LEU A 191 9.40 -0.11 2.30
N ILE A 192 9.03 -1.13 3.06
CA ILE A 192 8.67 -2.45 2.52
C ILE A 192 7.16 -2.53 2.45
N VAL A 193 6.62 -2.72 1.25
CA VAL A 193 5.19 -2.62 0.96
C VAL A 193 4.65 -3.93 0.40
N LYS A 194 3.48 -4.35 0.89
CA LYS A 194 2.75 -5.53 0.41
C LYS A 194 1.41 -5.13 -0.21
N PHE A 195 0.88 -5.96 -1.10
CA PHE A 195 -0.34 -5.68 -1.86
C PHE A 195 -1.43 -6.72 -1.55
N PRO A 196 -2.08 -6.66 -0.37
CA PRO A 196 -3.01 -7.71 0.08
C PRO A 196 -4.30 -7.81 -0.77
N GLY A 197 -4.66 -6.75 -1.48
CA GLY A 197 -5.74 -6.75 -2.47
C GLY A 197 -5.42 -7.48 -3.77
N ARG A 198 -4.14 -7.78 -4.04
CA ARG A 198 -3.71 -8.42 -5.28
C ARG A 198 -3.52 -9.91 -5.06
N PHE A 199 -4.45 -10.71 -5.58
CA PHE A 199 -4.31 -12.16 -5.61
C PHE A 199 -3.44 -12.55 -6.82
N THR A 200 -2.16 -12.86 -6.60
CA THR A 200 -1.30 -13.53 -7.60
C THR A 200 -1.30 -15.03 -7.31
N ILE A 201 -1.64 -15.84 -8.32
CA ILE A 201 -1.70 -17.31 -8.19
C ILE A 201 -0.32 -17.89 -7.84
N GLU A 202 0.76 -17.23 -8.26
CA GLU A 202 2.11 -17.51 -7.77
C GLU A 202 2.33 -16.84 -6.40
N GLN A 203 2.31 -17.64 -5.34
CA GLN A 203 2.52 -17.28 -3.93
C GLN A 203 3.97 -16.88 -3.59
N ASN A 204 4.66 -16.16 -4.47
CA ASN A 204 5.89 -15.50 -4.06
C ASN A 204 5.47 -14.23 -3.33
N ASN A 205 5.72 -14.18 -2.01
CA ASN A 205 5.52 -13.03 -1.14
C ASN A 205 6.26 -11.79 -1.69
N SER A 206 5.69 -11.14 -2.71
CA SER A 206 6.29 -9.99 -3.37
C SER A 206 6.04 -8.76 -2.52
N SER A 207 6.90 -8.59 -1.53
CA SER A 207 7.12 -7.29 -0.93
C SER A 207 7.94 -6.43 -1.88
N PHE A 208 7.53 -5.19 -2.08
CA PHE A 208 8.22 -4.22 -2.90
C PHE A 208 8.85 -3.16 -2.01
N LEU A 209 9.97 -2.59 -2.46
CA LEU A 209 10.58 -1.44 -1.81
C LEU A 209 9.91 -0.17 -2.33
N ALA A 210 9.86 0.86 -1.50
CA ALA A 210 9.36 2.17 -1.86
C ALA A 210 10.27 3.26 -1.27
N ASP A 211 10.55 4.27 -2.09
CA ASP A 211 11.16 5.50 -1.64
C ASP A 211 10.07 6.39 -0.99
N PRO A 212 10.22 6.80 0.28
CA PRO A 212 9.30 7.71 0.95
C PRO A 212 9.10 9.05 0.21
N ALA A 213 10.06 9.49 -0.62
CA ALA A 213 9.92 10.70 -1.42
C ALA A 213 8.98 10.53 -2.64
N GLU A 214 8.81 9.30 -3.13
CA GLU A 214 8.04 8.98 -4.34
C GLU A 214 6.61 8.52 -4.07
N VAL A 215 6.28 8.22 -2.81
CA VAL A 215 4.96 7.72 -2.42
C VAL A 215 4.12 8.77 -1.70
N GLU A 216 2.81 8.57 -1.73
CA GLU A 216 1.82 9.33 -0.97
C GLU A 216 0.96 8.38 -0.13
N VAL A 217 0.53 8.83 1.06
CA VAL A 217 -0.40 8.08 1.91
C VAL A 217 -1.81 8.14 1.32
N VAL A 218 -2.42 6.97 1.16
CA VAL A 218 -3.80 6.82 0.68
C VAL A 218 -4.67 6.36 1.84
N SER A 219 -5.76 7.07 2.09
CA SER A 219 -6.75 6.71 3.10
C SER A 219 -8.15 6.77 2.49
N PHE A 220 -9.08 6.07 3.12
CA PHE A 220 -10.49 6.10 2.70
C PHE A 220 -11.06 7.53 2.65
N ASN A 221 -10.61 8.41 3.55
CA ASN A 221 -11.07 9.79 3.63
C ASN A 221 -10.46 10.68 2.54
N THR A 222 -9.25 10.38 2.06
CA THR A 222 -8.60 11.10 0.98
C THR A 222 -9.02 10.62 -0.42
N CYS A 223 -9.66 9.45 -0.53
CA CYS A 223 -10.15 8.94 -1.81
C CYS A 223 -11.38 9.70 -2.35
N PRO A 224 -11.32 10.30 -3.56
CA PRO A 224 -12.43 11.05 -4.13
C PRO A 224 -13.50 10.13 -4.74
N GLY A 225 -14.76 10.37 -4.37
CA GLY A 225 -15.90 9.65 -4.92
C GLY A 225 -16.01 8.18 -4.46
N VAL A 226 -17.13 7.55 -4.79
CA VAL A 226 -17.46 6.18 -4.35
C VAL A 226 -16.59 5.12 -5.02
N VAL A 227 -16.19 5.34 -6.28
CA VAL A 227 -15.39 4.38 -7.04
C VAL A 227 -13.99 4.23 -6.45
N LYS A 228 -13.28 5.33 -6.18
CA LYS A 228 -11.94 5.26 -5.58
C LYS A 228 -11.95 4.75 -4.15
N LYS A 229 -13.02 5.02 -3.39
CA LYS A 229 -13.22 4.43 -2.07
C LYS A 229 -13.38 2.91 -2.15
N TYR A 230 -14.16 2.44 -3.12
CA TYR A 230 -14.29 1.00 -3.37
C TYR A 230 -12.97 0.38 -3.83
N GLU A 231 -12.26 0.97 -4.81
CA GLU A 231 -10.91 0.52 -5.21
C GLU A 231 -9.94 0.43 -4.03
N HIS A 232 -10.01 1.39 -3.09
CA HIS A 232 -9.20 1.37 -1.88
C HIS A 232 -9.59 0.20 -0.97
N LEU A 233 -10.88 -0.12 -0.81
CA LEU A 233 -11.30 -1.32 -0.08
C LEU A 233 -10.81 -2.61 -0.75
N GLU A 234 -10.82 -2.68 -2.07
CA GLU A 234 -10.25 -3.82 -2.79
C GLU A 234 -8.76 -4.01 -2.47
N ASP A 235 -8.02 -2.90 -2.31
CA ASP A 235 -6.61 -2.94 -1.95
C ASP A 235 -6.35 -3.49 -0.53
N PHE A 236 -7.34 -3.47 0.37
CA PHE A 236 -7.21 -4.03 1.73
C PHE A 236 -7.21 -5.55 1.72
N HIS A 237 -8.06 -6.16 0.89
CA HIS A 237 -8.22 -7.61 0.88
C HIS A 237 -8.79 -8.08 -0.45
N TRP A 238 -8.16 -9.10 -1.01
CA TRP A 238 -8.57 -9.75 -2.26
C TRP A 238 -10.03 -10.22 -2.31
N VAL A 239 -10.68 -10.41 -1.15
CA VAL A 239 -12.03 -10.98 -1.02
C VAL A 239 -13.13 -9.95 -1.32
N VAL A 240 -12.80 -8.66 -1.27
CA VAL A 240 -13.77 -7.57 -1.44
C VAL A 240 -14.46 -7.67 -2.80
N ARG A 241 -13.69 -7.93 -3.87
CA ARG A 241 -14.21 -8.10 -5.24
C ARG A 241 -15.21 -9.26 -5.36
N PRO A 242 -14.84 -10.52 -5.04
CA PRO A 242 -15.78 -11.64 -5.06
C PRO A 242 -17.03 -11.41 -4.20
N LEU A 243 -16.87 -10.81 -3.02
CA LEU A 243 -17.98 -10.54 -2.10
C LEU A 243 -19.00 -9.58 -2.71
N VAL A 244 -18.55 -8.45 -3.27
CA VAL A 244 -19.45 -7.46 -3.88
C VAL A 244 -20.15 -8.02 -5.11
N ILE A 245 -19.46 -8.83 -5.92
CA ILE A 245 -20.08 -9.53 -7.06
C ILE A 245 -21.20 -10.48 -6.57
N ALA A 246 -20.92 -11.29 -5.54
CA ALA A 246 -21.90 -12.22 -4.98
C ALA A 246 -23.14 -11.50 -4.40
N LEU A 247 -22.94 -10.38 -3.69
CA LEU A 247 -24.01 -9.53 -3.18
C LEU A 247 -24.87 -8.94 -4.30
N GLY A 248 -24.24 -8.50 -5.40
CA GLY A 248 -24.94 -8.01 -6.59
C GLY A 248 -25.83 -9.08 -7.23
N ILE A 249 -25.30 -10.29 -7.43
CA ILE A 249 -26.05 -11.44 -7.97
C ILE A 249 -27.22 -11.79 -7.04
N PHE A 250 -26.98 -11.89 -5.73
CA PHE A 250 -28.02 -12.22 -4.76
C PHE A 250 -29.15 -11.18 -4.73
N THR A 251 -28.81 -9.90 -4.80
CA THR A 251 -29.79 -8.80 -4.84
C THR A 251 -30.62 -8.86 -6.13
N ALA A 252 -29.99 -9.08 -7.28
CA ALA A 252 -30.69 -9.24 -8.56
C ALA A 252 -31.64 -10.44 -8.56
N MET A 253 -31.24 -11.57 -7.96
CA MET A 253 -32.12 -12.73 -7.79
C MET A 253 -33.33 -12.37 -6.92
N LYS A 254 -33.13 -11.80 -5.74
CA LYS A 254 -34.23 -11.45 -4.81
C LYS A 254 -35.22 -10.47 -5.42
N VAL A 255 -34.77 -9.47 -6.18
CA VAL A 255 -35.65 -8.51 -6.87
C VAL A 255 -36.34 -9.16 -8.08
N GLY A 256 -35.63 -10.00 -8.84
CA GLY A 256 -36.17 -10.73 -9.99
C GLY A 256 -37.25 -11.77 -9.64
N PHE A 257 -37.31 -12.24 -8.39
CA PHE A 257 -38.36 -13.15 -7.94
C PHE A 257 -39.72 -12.48 -7.67
N PHE A 258 -39.81 -11.13 -7.63
CA PHE A 258 -41.07 -10.43 -7.31
C PHE A 258 -41.90 -9.96 -8.52
N THR A 259 -41.40 -10.06 -9.75
CA THR A 259 -42.11 -9.58 -10.97
C THR A 259 -42.36 -10.65 -12.05
N GLY A 260 -42.34 -11.93 -11.71
CA GLY A 260 -42.34 -13.00 -12.73
C GLY A 260 -43.09 -14.29 -12.41
N LYS A 261 -44.27 -14.24 -11.77
CA LYS A 261 -45.20 -15.39 -11.78
C LYS A 261 -46.23 -15.22 -12.88
N LYS A 262 -45.90 -15.71 -14.09
CA LYS A 262 -46.78 -16.41 -15.04
C LYS A 262 -46.00 -16.70 -16.33
N ILE A 263 -45.17 -17.75 -16.31
CA ILE A 263 -44.80 -18.45 -17.55
C ILE A 263 -45.59 -19.76 -17.57
N GLN A 264 -46.68 -19.75 -18.32
CA GLN A 264 -47.55 -20.89 -18.57
C GLN A 264 -46.80 -21.81 -19.55
N ARG A 265 -46.35 -22.98 -19.07
CA ARG A 265 -45.83 -24.06 -19.91
C ARG A 265 -46.96 -24.58 -20.81
N SER A 266 -46.99 -24.17 -22.08
CA SER A 266 -47.78 -24.89 -23.09
C SER A 266 -47.03 -26.15 -23.49
N ARG A 267 -47.55 -27.32 -23.11
CA ARG A 267 -47.15 -28.62 -23.66
C ARG A 267 -47.52 -28.64 -25.13
N VAL A 268 -46.54 -28.83 -26.02
CA VAL A 268 -46.78 -29.21 -27.41
C VAL A 268 -46.86 -30.74 -27.45
N ASN A 269 -48.06 -31.26 -27.74
CA ASN A 269 -48.29 -32.68 -27.95
C ASN A 269 -47.76 -33.07 -29.33
N TRP A 270 -46.86 -34.05 -29.36
CA TRP A 270 -46.48 -34.78 -30.57
C TRP A 270 -47.64 -35.70 -30.96
N LEU A 271 -48.26 -35.46 -32.11
CA LEU A 271 -49.09 -36.45 -32.78
C LEU A 271 -48.56 -36.69 -34.19
N GLN A 272 -48.17 -37.94 -34.38
CA GLN A 272 -47.88 -38.68 -35.60
C GLN A 272 -48.99 -38.51 -36.64
N GLY A 273 -48.64 -38.39 -37.93
CA GLY A 273 -49.65 -38.43 -39.01
C GLY A 273 -49.12 -38.25 -40.43
N ASN A 274 -48.46 -39.30 -40.94
CA ASN A 274 -48.37 -39.80 -42.32
C ASN A 274 -48.37 -38.88 -43.57
N ALA A 275 -47.41 -39.20 -44.44
CA ALA A 275 -47.23 -38.75 -45.80
C ALA A 275 -48.37 -39.14 -46.77
N VAL A 276 -48.65 -38.26 -47.74
CA VAL A 276 -49.11 -38.60 -49.10
C VAL A 276 -48.56 -37.55 -50.09
N GLN A 277 -47.83 -38.04 -51.10
CA GLN A 277 -47.47 -37.33 -52.34
C GLN A 277 -48.71 -37.07 -53.19
N SER A 278 -48.78 -35.93 -53.90
CA SER A 278 -49.15 -35.97 -55.33
C SER A 278 -48.80 -34.66 -56.05
N ASN A 279 -48.36 -34.85 -57.30
CA ASN A 279 -47.93 -33.89 -58.32
C ASN A 279 -49.08 -33.06 -58.93
N GLY A 280 -48.70 -31.94 -59.57
CA GLY A 280 -49.48 -31.28 -60.63
C GLY A 280 -49.13 -29.79 -60.71
N GLN A 281 -48.08 -29.39 -61.45
CA GLN A 281 -48.08 -29.03 -62.88
C GLN A 281 -48.74 -27.67 -63.25
N TYR A 282 -47.85 -26.78 -63.72
CA TYR A 282 -47.96 -25.84 -64.86
C TYR A 282 -48.67 -24.47 -64.77
N MET A 283 -47.86 -23.45 -65.12
CA MET A 283 -48.11 -22.22 -65.91
C MET A 283 -49.10 -21.20 -65.34
N ASP A 284 -49.02 -19.91 -65.61
CA ASP A 284 -48.07 -18.91 -66.13
C ASP A 284 -48.89 -17.62 -66.00
N GLY A 285 -48.30 -16.47 -65.71
CA GLY A 285 -49.13 -15.29 -65.43
C GLY A 285 -48.39 -14.09 -64.89
N GLN A 286 -47.65 -13.47 -65.80
CA GLN A 286 -47.16 -12.10 -65.83
C GLN A 286 -47.77 -11.05 -64.88
N THR A 287 -46.84 -10.20 -64.45
CA THR A 287 -46.96 -8.75 -64.18
C THR A 287 -47.88 -8.31 -63.04
N ASN A 288 -47.27 -7.78 -61.98
CA ASN A 288 -47.38 -6.35 -61.65
C ASN A 288 -46.21 -5.93 -60.77
N ASP A 289 -45.57 -4.85 -61.20
CA ASP A 289 -44.57 -4.05 -60.51
C ASP A 289 -45.30 -3.20 -59.45
N ASP A 290 -44.80 -3.15 -58.22
CA ASP A 290 -44.56 -1.90 -57.48
C ASP A 290 -44.01 -2.19 -56.06
N GLY A 291 -43.00 -1.41 -55.67
CA GLY A 291 -42.93 -0.88 -54.32
C GLY A 291 -42.12 -1.63 -53.25
N SER A 292 -40.92 -1.10 -52.99
CA SER A 292 -40.25 -1.00 -51.68
C SER A 292 -39.38 -2.16 -51.16
N ASP A 293 -38.07 -1.97 -51.40
CA ASP A 293 -37.05 -1.77 -50.36
C ASP A 293 -36.93 -2.82 -49.24
N LYS A 294 -36.09 -3.83 -49.49
CA LYS A 294 -35.33 -4.55 -48.44
C LYS A 294 -33.89 -4.78 -48.89
N ALA A 295 -32.98 -4.03 -48.28
CA ALA A 295 -31.57 -4.35 -48.16
C ALA A 295 -31.39 -5.82 -47.72
N TRP A 296 -30.53 -6.60 -48.39
CA TRP A 296 -29.71 -7.66 -47.78
C TRP A 296 -28.67 -8.19 -48.80
N PHE A 297 -27.41 -8.14 -48.37
CA PHE A 297 -26.18 -8.82 -48.83
C PHE A 297 -25.42 -8.38 -50.10
N PRO A 298 -24.08 -8.26 -50.03
CA PRO A 298 -23.23 -8.07 -51.20
C PRO A 298 -22.98 -9.40 -51.93
N PRO A 299 -22.92 -9.43 -53.28
CA PRO A 299 -22.52 -10.61 -54.02
C PRO A 299 -20.99 -10.75 -54.09
N SER A 300 -20.53 -12.00 -54.01
CA SER A 300 -19.17 -12.43 -54.33
C SER A 300 -19.09 -12.78 -55.82
N VAL A 301 -18.08 -12.28 -56.54
CA VAL A 301 -17.56 -12.94 -57.75
C VAL A 301 -16.04 -12.74 -57.85
N LYS A 302 -15.35 -13.87 -58.08
CA LYS A 302 -13.92 -14.05 -58.36
C LYS A 302 -13.59 -13.82 -59.85
N ASN A 303 -12.32 -13.52 -60.09
CA ASN A 303 -11.52 -13.64 -61.33
C ASN A 303 -11.75 -12.50 -62.34
N ILE A 304 -10.74 -11.92 -63.00
CA ILE A 304 -9.75 -12.59 -63.86
C ILE A 304 -8.42 -11.78 -63.91
N LEU A 305 -7.37 -12.56 -64.18
CA LEU A 305 -5.94 -12.26 -64.36
C LEU A 305 -5.55 -11.02 -65.19
N GLY A 306 -4.38 -10.49 -64.85
CA GLY A 306 -3.52 -9.70 -65.74
C GLY A 306 -2.12 -9.55 -65.15
N VAL A 307 -1.21 -10.44 -65.54
CA VAL A 307 0.22 -10.52 -65.17
C VAL A 307 1.00 -9.29 -65.69
N SER A 308 1.83 -8.69 -64.81
CA SER A 308 3.26 -8.26 -64.89
C SER A 308 3.94 -7.94 -66.26
N PRO A 309 5.13 -7.29 -66.35
CA PRO A 309 6.11 -7.01 -65.28
C PRO A 309 6.91 -5.67 -65.35
N ALA A 310 7.74 -5.50 -64.31
CA ALA A 310 9.11 -4.93 -64.29
C ALA A 310 9.37 -3.51 -64.83
N ALA A 311 10.05 -2.68 -64.02
CA ALA A 311 11.51 -2.65 -63.99
C ALA A 311 12.03 -1.55 -63.05
N ALA A 312 13.18 -1.85 -62.46
CA ALA A 312 13.98 -1.02 -61.59
C ALA A 312 14.36 0.34 -62.20
N ARG A 313 14.53 1.33 -61.32
CA ARG A 313 15.77 2.11 -61.17
C ARG A 313 15.80 2.77 -59.80
#